data_AF-A0A6N7ZNL2-F1
#
_entry.id   AF-A0A6N7ZNL2-F1
#
_cell.length_a   1.000
_cell.length_b   1.000
_cell.length_c   1.000
_cell.angle_alpha   90.00
_cell.angle_beta   90.00
_cell.angle_gamma   90.00
#
_symmetry.space_group_name_H-M   'P 1'
#
loop_
_entity.id
_entity.type
_entity.pdbx_description
1 polymer ?
#
loop_
_entity_poly.entity_id
_entity_poly.type
_entity_poly.pdbx_seq_one_letter_code
_entity_poly.pdbx_strand_id
1 'polypeptide(L)'
;MTVTAAEEYREHRVWAMLESRTAEVASMKFQSPSAEAARGRVLEVLRYAQRSKANVSRALLNLGALDKLQDSLNRQIPSDDHNFEHGYYRSNPYAELTTAIRALPGPLPKGMKDSYIEALDAAAAARRAELADLTQEAQQLKSEIAAERKQLESLRKSIEASEQANKDSRSRISQTAQDAQTNLQAEWASKLAEWEVERDRKDDEIDRHIDEKLGLLAYSAQAAERLVEYAAGRFTARDWADRATRERRLGYRMRGGAIGAFISAGVVGGALVLEAIQRDHGLDLGGSLLRVFVVGAITALGFYLSRESRRHLDEADSAEEVAAVLQALEPYYASADGEVRTGARSSVGEMLFVRNIQSRFAARDASKHNGMDNQQLNELIETLTKSADLARKSSSS
;
A
#
# COMPACT_ATOMS: atom_id res chain seq x y z
N MET A 1 59.74 -70.94 25.23
CA MET A 1 59.73 -71.00 23.75
C MET A 1 58.29 -70.75 23.32
N THR A 2 58.04 -69.72 22.50
CA THR A 2 56.70 -69.41 21.98
C THR A 2 56.36 -70.41 20.88
N VAL A 3 55.36 -71.26 21.11
CA VAL A 3 54.84 -72.20 20.11
C VAL A 3 54.34 -71.38 18.92
N THR A 4 54.84 -71.68 17.73
CA THR A 4 54.40 -71.01 16.52
C THR A 4 53.03 -71.54 16.09
N ALA A 5 52.20 -70.74 15.41
CA ALA A 5 50.89 -71.19 14.91
C ALA A 5 50.97 -72.45 14.01
N ALA A 6 52.12 -72.67 13.38
CA ALA A 6 52.44 -73.86 12.60
C ALA A 6 52.64 -75.11 13.48
N GLU A 7 53.32 -74.96 14.62
CA GLU A 7 53.49 -76.02 15.61
C GLU A 7 52.17 -76.29 16.33
N GLU A 8 51.44 -75.26 16.74
CA GLU A 8 50.11 -75.38 17.35
C GLU A 8 49.11 -76.09 16.42
N TYR A 9 49.15 -75.79 15.11
CA TYR A 9 48.39 -76.53 14.12
C TYR A 9 48.80 -78.00 14.09
N ARG A 10 50.09 -78.35 13.99
CA ARG A 10 50.54 -79.75 13.88
C ARG A 10 50.28 -80.58 15.13
N GLU A 11 50.36 -79.95 16.30
CA GLU A 11 50.18 -80.58 17.61
C GLU A 11 48.72 -80.56 18.08
N HIS A 12 47.81 -79.95 17.30
CA HIS A 12 46.40 -79.88 17.65
C HIS A 12 45.80 -81.27 17.89
N ARG A 13 45.11 -81.45 19.03
CA ARG A 13 44.51 -82.72 19.46
C ARG A 13 43.57 -83.37 18.44
N VAL A 14 42.99 -82.56 17.54
CA VAL A 14 42.10 -83.05 16.48
C VAL A 14 42.78 -84.05 15.57
N TRP A 15 44.10 -84.00 15.38
CA TRP A 15 44.80 -84.95 14.52
C TRP A 15 44.86 -86.35 15.11
N ALA A 16 45.13 -86.46 16.41
CA ALA A 16 45.07 -87.73 17.12
C ALA A 16 43.64 -88.30 17.12
N MET A 17 42.64 -87.43 17.32
CA MET A 17 41.23 -87.80 17.22
C MET A 17 40.85 -88.28 15.82
N LEU A 18 41.30 -87.58 14.78
CA LEU A 18 41.07 -87.94 13.38
C LEU A 18 41.72 -89.28 13.03
N GLU A 19 42.93 -89.55 13.53
CA GLU A 19 43.60 -90.85 13.41
C GLU A 19 42.79 -91.97 14.09
N SER A 20 42.34 -91.77 15.34
CA SER A 20 41.49 -92.73 16.07
C SER A 20 40.18 -93.00 15.33
N ARG A 21 39.44 -91.95 14.97
CA ARG A 21 38.14 -92.09 14.28
C ARG A 21 38.28 -92.73 12.91
N THR A 22 39.37 -92.46 12.19
CA THR A 22 39.64 -93.13 10.91
C THR A 22 39.89 -94.63 11.11
N ALA A 23 40.62 -95.01 12.16
CA ALA A 23 40.88 -96.41 12.49
C ALA A 23 39.60 -97.14 12.93
N GLU A 24 38.77 -96.48 13.77
CA GLU A 24 37.46 -96.98 14.20
C GLU A 24 36.52 -97.20 13.00
N VAL A 25 36.33 -96.19 12.15
CA VAL A 25 35.47 -96.34 10.95
C VAL A 25 36.03 -97.39 9.99
N ALA A 26 37.36 -97.60 9.95
CA ALA A 26 37.97 -98.61 9.10
C ALA A 26 37.76 -100.05 9.62
N SER A 27 37.54 -100.23 10.91
CA SER A 27 37.32 -101.56 11.52
C SER A 27 35.86 -102.01 11.47
N MET A 28 34.91 -101.07 11.36
CA MET A 28 33.47 -101.36 11.18
C MET A 28 33.23 -102.16 9.90
N LYS A 29 32.39 -103.20 9.94
CA LYS A 29 32.03 -104.01 8.76
C LYS A 29 30.51 -104.07 8.63
N PHE A 30 30.00 -103.70 7.47
CA PHE A 30 28.56 -103.69 7.21
C PHE A 30 28.18 -104.76 6.21
N GLN A 31 27.07 -105.44 6.46
CA GLN A 31 26.50 -106.41 5.50
C GLN A 31 25.81 -105.72 4.33
N SER A 32 25.34 -104.47 4.53
CA SER A 32 24.69 -103.69 3.50
C SER A 32 25.69 -103.01 2.54
N PRO A 33 25.58 -103.21 1.22
CA PRO A 33 26.45 -102.56 0.23
C PRO A 33 26.40 -101.03 0.27
N SER A 34 25.26 -100.44 0.62
CA SER A 34 25.11 -98.98 0.70
C SER A 34 25.85 -98.39 1.91
N ALA A 35 25.80 -99.08 3.05
CA ALA A 35 26.52 -98.73 4.27
C ALA A 35 28.03 -98.88 4.08
N GLU A 36 28.48 -99.92 3.37
CA GLU A 36 29.90 -100.07 3.01
C GLU A 36 30.40 -98.97 2.06
N ALA A 37 29.62 -98.60 1.05
CA ALA A 37 29.95 -97.47 0.18
C ALA A 37 30.01 -96.13 0.96
N ALA A 38 29.14 -95.96 1.97
CA ALA A 38 29.16 -94.81 2.87
C ALA A 38 30.41 -94.78 3.75
N ARG A 39 30.77 -95.91 4.36
CA ARG A 39 32.01 -96.10 5.12
C ARG A 39 33.21 -95.72 4.25
N GLY A 40 33.26 -96.20 3.01
CA GLY A 40 34.30 -95.86 2.04
C GLY A 40 34.45 -94.35 1.81
N ARG A 41 33.34 -93.63 1.59
CA ARG A 41 33.35 -92.17 1.40
C ARG A 41 33.80 -91.41 2.65
N VAL A 42 33.31 -91.81 3.83
CA VAL A 42 33.73 -91.20 5.10
C VAL A 42 35.24 -91.41 5.30
N LEU A 43 35.74 -92.63 5.07
CA LEU A 43 37.18 -92.91 5.14
C LEU A 43 38.00 -92.08 4.15
N GLU A 44 37.51 -91.88 2.93
CA GLU A 44 38.18 -91.02 1.94
C GLU A 44 38.28 -89.57 2.44
N VAL A 45 37.17 -89.04 2.96
CA VAL A 45 37.09 -87.67 3.50
C VAL A 45 37.99 -87.50 4.73
N LEU A 46 38.02 -88.47 5.65
CA LEU A 46 38.91 -88.45 6.82
C LEU A 46 40.38 -88.56 6.43
N ARG A 47 40.73 -89.44 5.48
CA ARG A 47 42.10 -89.56 4.96
C ARG A 47 42.54 -88.29 4.23
N TYR A 48 41.63 -87.62 3.52
CA TYR A 48 41.90 -86.32 2.92
C TYR A 48 42.23 -85.28 4.00
N ALA A 49 41.44 -85.22 5.07
CA ALA A 49 41.72 -84.37 6.22
C ALA A 49 43.08 -84.70 6.87
N GLN A 50 43.44 -85.98 7.01
CA GLN A 50 44.76 -86.38 7.57
C GLN A 50 45.93 -85.85 6.73
N ARG A 51 45.80 -85.80 5.40
CA ARG A 51 46.83 -85.23 4.52
C ARG A 51 47.02 -83.73 4.74
N SER A 52 46.00 -83.01 5.20
CA SER A 52 46.10 -81.58 5.52
C SER A 52 47.00 -81.28 6.73
N LYS A 53 47.26 -82.27 7.61
CA LYS A 53 48.21 -82.14 8.74
C LYS A 53 49.62 -81.77 8.26
N ALA A 54 50.03 -82.31 7.11
CA ALA A 54 51.34 -82.04 6.52
C ALA A 54 51.41 -80.68 5.78
N ASN A 55 50.26 -80.10 5.40
CA ASN A 55 50.20 -78.88 4.59
C ASN A 55 50.08 -77.65 5.49
N VAL A 56 51.21 -77.26 6.06
CA VAL A 56 51.31 -76.05 6.90
C VAL A 56 51.63 -74.84 6.01
N SER A 57 50.65 -74.36 5.23
CA SER A 57 50.80 -73.07 4.56
C SER A 57 50.42 -71.96 5.53
N ARG A 58 51.37 -71.05 5.80
CA ARG A 58 51.19 -69.96 6.80
C ARG A 58 50.00 -69.04 6.52
N ALA A 59 49.57 -68.93 5.25
CA ALA A 59 48.45 -68.08 4.84
C ALA A 59 47.05 -68.67 5.12
N LEU A 60 46.94 -69.97 5.44
CA LEU A 60 45.67 -70.70 5.59
C LEU A 60 45.48 -71.32 6.99
N LEU A 61 46.29 -70.95 7.97
CA LEU A 61 46.19 -71.46 9.34
C LEU A 61 44.95 -70.87 10.04
N ASN A 62 43.81 -71.51 9.84
CA ASN A 62 42.59 -71.22 10.58
C ASN A 62 42.44 -72.22 11.74
N LEU A 63 43.00 -71.89 12.90
CA LEU A 63 42.91 -72.75 14.10
C LEU A 63 41.45 -73.01 14.49
N GLY A 64 40.55 -72.03 14.29
CA GLY A 64 39.11 -72.22 14.52
C GLY A 64 38.44 -73.24 13.58
N ALA A 65 39.05 -73.55 12.42
CA ALA A 65 38.60 -74.66 11.57
C ALA A 65 38.95 -76.03 12.19
N LEU A 66 40.04 -76.13 12.95
CA LEU A 66 40.42 -77.36 13.67
C LEU A 66 39.46 -77.67 14.82
N ASP A 67 39.01 -76.65 15.54
CA ASP A 67 37.99 -76.80 16.58
C ASP A 67 36.65 -77.25 15.98
N LYS A 68 36.22 -76.62 14.88
CA LYS A 68 35.01 -77.05 14.15
C LYS A 68 35.12 -78.47 13.62
N LEU A 69 36.30 -78.88 13.15
CA LEU A 69 36.56 -80.25 12.73
C LEU A 69 36.45 -81.20 13.92
N GLN A 70 37.04 -80.87 15.06
CA GLN A 70 36.97 -81.67 16.27
C GLN A 70 35.52 -81.86 16.76
N ASP A 71 34.74 -80.78 16.79
CA ASP A 71 33.33 -80.83 17.15
C ASP A 71 32.53 -81.70 16.16
N SER A 72 32.80 -81.55 14.86
CA SER A 72 32.13 -82.34 13.82
C SER A 72 32.50 -83.83 13.91
N LEU A 73 33.76 -84.16 14.19
CA LEU A 73 34.22 -85.55 14.40
C LEU A 73 33.53 -86.20 15.60
N ASN A 74 33.36 -85.46 16.70
CA ASN A 74 32.70 -85.98 17.89
C ASN A 74 31.19 -86.14 17.74
N ARG A 75 30.54 -85.25 16.97
CA ARG A 75 29.07 -85.26 16.82
C ARG A 75 28.59 -86.19 15.71
N GLN A 76 29.32 -86.26 14.60
CA GLN A 76 28.81 -86.86 13.36
C GLN A 76 29.36 -88.25 13.07
N ILE A 77 30.43 -88.70 13.73
CA ILE A 77 30.97 -90.05 13.56
C ILE A 77 30.54 -90.89 14.76
N PRO A 78 29.55 -91.79 14.61
CA PRO A 78 29.14 -92.69 15.67
C PRO A 78 30.28 -93.64 16.03
N SER A 79 30.32 -94.08 17.29
CA SER A 79 31.38 -94.96 17.79
C SER A 79 31.03 -96.46 17.63
N ASP A 80 29.84 -96.77 17.13
CA ASP A 80 29.29 -98.12 17.02
C ASP A 80 28.62 -98.36 15.66
N ASP A 81 28.73 -99.59 15.18
CA ASP A 81 28.25 -100.03 13.87
C ASP A 81 26.75 -99.73 13.66
N HIS A 82 25.94 -99.95 14.70
CA HIS A 82 24.48 -99.77 14.61
C HIS A 82 24.08 -98.31 14.35
N ASN A 83 24.69 -97.36 15.07
CA ASN A 83 24.41 -95.94 14.86
C ASN A 83 25.03 -95.41 13.56
N PHE A 84 26.14 -95.98 13.09
CA PHE A 84 26.70 -95.63 11.77
C PHE A 84 25.72 -95.97 10.65
N GLU A 85 25.13 -97.18 10.68
CA GLU A 85 24.16 -97.62 9.68
C GLU A 85 22.86 -96.79 9.73
N HIS A 86 22.34 -96.50 10.93
CA HIS A 86 21.13 -95.67 11.09
C HIS A 86 21.34 -94.19 10.76
N GLY A 87 22.53 -93.65 11.06
CA GLY A 87 22.88 -92.26 10.79
C GLY A 87 22.95 -91.97 9.29
N TYR A 88 23.44 -92.93 8.49
CA TYR A 88 23.64 -92.78 7.04
C TYR A 88 22.35 -92.52 6.25
N TYR A 89 21.23 -93.11 6.66
CA TYR A 89 19.94 -92.97 5.96
C TYR A 89 19.23 -91.63 6.24
N ARG A 90 19.74 -90.78 7.14
CA ARG A 90 19.26 -89.41 7.32
C ARG A 90 19.94 -88.52 6.29
N SER A 91 19.22 -87.55 5.71
CA SER A 91 19.71 -86.71 4.62
C SER A 91 21.04 -86.02 4.98
N ASN A 92 22.13 -86.47 4.35
CA ASN A 92 23.48 -85.90 4.42
C ASN A 92 24.08 -85.75 5.84
N PRO A 93 24.34 -86.87 6.56
CA PRO A 93 24.71 -86.86 7.97
C PRO A 93 26.14 -86.35 8.24
N TYR A 94 26.92 -86.10 7.18
CA TYR A 94 28.31 -85.67 7.25
C TYR A 94 28.53 -84.28 6.62
N ALA A 95 27.48 -83.48 6.46
CA ALA A 95 27.56 -82.17 5.82
C ALA A 95 28.48 -81.19 6.58
N GLU A 96 28.40 -81.15 7.90
CA GLU A 96 29.24 -80.28 8.73
C GLU A 96 30.68 -80.79 8.77
N LEU A 97 30.88 -82.10 8.88
CA LEU A 97 32.19 -82.73 8.78
C LEU A 97 32.86 -82.41 7.44
N THR A 98 32.13 -82.54 6.34
CA THR A 98 32.64 -82.20 5.00
C THR A 98 32.98 -80.71 4.88
N THR A 99 32.14 -79.84 5.46
CA THR A 99 32.37 -78.39 5.47
C THR A 99 33.60 -78.00 6.30
N ALA A 100 33.76 -78.61 7.47
CA ALA A 100 34.93 -78.42 8.33
C ALA A 100 36.21 -78.92 7.65
N ILE A 101 36.16 -80.06 6.96
CA ILE A 101 37.30 -80.61 6.22
C ILE A 101 37.68 -79.75 5.01
N ARG A 102 36.71 -79.14 4.32
CA ARG A 102 36.99 -78.17 3.23
C ARG A 102 37.63 -76.88 3.71
N ALA A 103 37.43 -76.51 4.97
CA ALA A 103 38.08 -75.35 5.58
C ALA A 103 39.54 -75.61 5.98
N LEU A 104 40.00 -76.86 5.96
CA LEU A 104 41.40 -77.21 6.15
C LEU A 104 42.22 -76.82 4.91
N PRO A 105 43.51 -76.44 5.06
CA PRO A 105 44.38 -76.21 3.93
C PRO A 105 44.45 -77.49 3.08
N GLY A 106 43.90 -77.40 1.87
CA GLY A 106 43.94 -78.51 0.92
C GLY A 106 45.39 -78.89 0.59
N PRO A 107 45.65 -80.16 0.20
CA PRO A 107 46.93 -80.48 -0.42
C PRO A 107 47.13 -79.59 -1.64
N LEU A 108 48.30 -78.97 -1.72
CA LEU A 108 48.73 -78.27 -2.93
C LEU A 108 48.50 -79.22 -4.11
N PRO A 109 47.82 -78.79 -5.19
CA PRO A 109 47.73 -79.60 -6.40
C PRO A 109 49.14 -79.99 -6.81
N LYS A 110 49.41 -81.30 -6.97
CA LYS A 110 50.75 -81.76 -7.36
C LYS A 110 51.11 -81.08 -8.69
N GLY A 111 52.16 -80.26 -8.68
CA GLY A 111 52.65 -79.54 -9.86
C GLY A 111 52.15 -78.10 -10.05
N MET A 112 51.52 -77.49 -9.05
CA MET A 112 51.21 -76.05 -9.10
C MET A 112 52.52 -75.24 -9.08
N LYS A 113 52.76 -74.44 -10.12
CA LYS A 113 53.94 -73.58 -10.21
C LYS A 113 53.81 -72.43 -9.22
N ASP A 114 54.91 -72.05 -8.56
CA ASP A 114 54.94 -70.95 -7.58
C ASP A 114 54.35 -69.64 -8.12
N SER A 115 54.49 -69.39 -9.43
CA SER A 115 53.91 -68.24 -10.12
C SER A 115 52.38 -68.14 -10.02
N TYR A 116 51.67 -69.27 -9.83
CA TYR A 116 50.22 -69.27 -9.66
C TYR A 116 49.81 -68.87 -8.24
N ILE A 117 50.63 -69.22 -7.24
CA ILE A 117 50.41 -68.84 -5.83
C ILE A 117 50.63 -67.32 -5.69
N GLU A 118 51.71 -66.79 -6.26
CA GLU A 118 51.98 -65.35 -6.27
C GLU A 118 50.86 -64.55 -6.95
N ALA A 119 50.32 -65.03 -8.08
CA ALA A 119 49.20 -64.39 -8.75
C ALA A 119 47.91 -64.38 -7.90
N LEU A 120 47.67 -65.45 -7.14
CA LEU A 120 46.50 -65.57 -6.28
C LEU A 120 46.62 -64.68 -5.03
N ASP A 121 47.82 -64.59 -4.44
CA ASP A 121 48.11 -63.70 -3.33
C ASP A 121 48.02 -62.23 -3.76
N ALA A 122 48.54 -61.89 -4.95
CA ALA A 122 48.39 -60.56 -5.54
C ALA A 122 46.92 -60.19 -5.77
N ALA A 123 46.12 -61.13 -6.30
CA ALA A 123 44.68 -60.92 -6.49
C ALA A 123 43.94 -60.78 -5.15
N ALA A 124 44.28 -61.57 -4.14
CA ALA A 124 43.70 -61.47 -2.81
C ALA A 124 44.06 -60.15 -2.12
N ALA A 125 45.30 -59.68 -2.27
CA ALA A 125 45.74 -58.38 -1.78
C ALA A 125 44.99 -57.23 -2.48
N ALA A 126 44.85 -57.27 -3.81
CA ALA A 126 44.08 -56.28 -4.56
C ALA A 126 42.61 -56.22 -4.12
N ARG A 127 41.97 -57.38 -3.93
CA ARG A 127 40.58 -57.44 -3.44
C ARG A 127 40.42 -56.95 -2.00
N ARG A 128 41.40 -57.18 -1.14
CA ARG A 128 41.39 -56.64 0.23
C ARG A 128 41.53 -55.12 0.25
N ALA A 129 42.36 -54.56 -0.63
CA ALA A 129 42.49 -53.12 -0.80
C ALA A 129 41.17 -52.49 -1.28
N GLU A 130 40.56 -53.05 -2.33
CA GLU A 130 39.26 -52.60 -2.85
C GLU A 130 38.14 -52.69 -1.78
N LEU A 131 38.10 -53.77 -0.99
CA LEU A 131 37.17 -53.90 0.13
C LEU A 131 37.41 -52.85 1.22
N ALA A 132 38.66 -52.49 1.51
CA ALA A 132 39.00 -51.46 2.48
C ALA A 132 38.52 -50.08 1.98
N ASP A 133 38.78 -49.75 0.72
CA ASP A 133 38.36 -48.50 0.08
C ASP A 133 36.82 -48.37 0.09
N LEU A 134 36.11 -49.41 -0.34
CA LEU A 134 34.64 -49.43 -0.31
C LEU A 134 34.08 -49.32 1.12
N THR A 135 34.75 -49.91 2.11
CA THR A 135 34.34 -49.78 3.52
C THR A 135 34.52 -48.35 4.00
N GLN A 136 35.61 -47.68 3.59
CA GLN A 136 35.86 -46.28 3.91
C GLN A 136 34.82 -45.36 3.24
N GLU A 137 34.53 -45.55 1.96
CA GLU A 137 33.49 -44.81 1.24
C GLU A 137 32.11 -45.00 1.89
N ALA A 138 31.75 -46.24 2.27
CA ALA A 138 30.50 -46.53 2.94
C ALA A 138 30.39 -45.84 4.32
N GLN A 139 31.51 -45.75 5.05
CA GLN A 139 31.54 -45.01 6.32
C GLN A 139 31.39 -43.50 6.10
N GLN A 140 32.05 -42.95 5.08
CA GLN A 140 31.93 -41.54 4.71
C GLN A 140 30.49 -41.20 4.31
N LEU A 141 29.89 -41.95 3.39
CA LEU A 141 28.49 -41.75 2.98
C LEU A 141 27.52 -41.86 4.16
N LYS A 142 27.76 -42.80 5.09
CA LYS A 142 26.93 -42.92 6.30
C LYS A 142 27.03 -41.67 7.18
N SER A 143 28.21 -41.05 7.27
CA SER A 143 28.41 -39.81 8.01
C SER A 143 27.74 -38.61 7.32
N GLU A 144 27.82 -38.53 6.00
CA GLU A 144 27.17 -37.49 5.18
C GLU A 144 25.64 -37.59 5.30
N ILE A 145 25.06 -38.78 5.14
CA ILE A 145 23.62 -39.03 5.34
C ILE A 145 23.17 -38.63 6.75
N ALA A 146 23.98 -38.91 7.78
CA ALA A 146 23.66 -38.52 9.14
C ALA A 146 23.70 -37.00 9.33
N ALA A 147 24.62 -36.29 8.67
CA ALA A 147 24.70 -34.84 8.68
C ALA A 147 23.52 -34.20 7.94
N GLU A 148 23.19 -34.68 6.75
CA GLU A 148 22.04 -34.21 5.97
C GLU A 148 20.72 -34.43 6.70
N ARG A 149 20.54 -35.59 7.37
CA ARG A 149 19.34 -35.84 8.20
C ARG A 149 19.19 -34.82 9.33
N LYS A 150 20.28 -34.43 9.99
CA LYS A 150 20.26 -33.38 11.01
C LYS A 150 19.90 -32.02 10.41
N GLN A 151 20.44 -31.70 9.24
CA GLN A 151 20.07 -30.47 8.52
C GLN A 151 18.59 -30.45 8.15
N LEU A 152 18.06 -31.54 7.59
CA LEU A 152 16.64 -31.68 7.26
C LEU A 152 15.74 -31.53 8.49
N GLU A 153 16.10 -32.13 9.62
CA GLU A 153 15.34 -31.98 10.86
C GLU A 153 15.35 -30.52 11.36
N SER A 154 16.50 -29.84 11.26
CA SER A 154 16.60 -28.41 11.62
C SER A 154 15.76 -27.53 10.69
N LEU A 155 15.76 -27.83 9.39
CA LEU A 155 14.99 -27.10 8.39
C LEU A 155 13.49 -27.29 8.63
N ARG A 156 13.07 -28.53 8.93
CA ARG A 156 11.70 -28.85 9.29
C ARG A 156 11.22 -28.07 10.51
N LYS A 157 12.01 -28.03 11.59
CA LYS A 157 11.71 -27.22 12.79
C LYS A 157 11.59 -25.73 12.46
N SER A 158 12.45 -25.22 11.58
CA SER A 158 12.40 -23.82 11.11
C SER A 158 11.12 -23.53 10.30
N ILE A 159 10.71 -24.45 9.42
CA ILE A 159 9.46 -24.34 8.65
C ILE A 159 8.25 -24.35 9.60
N GLU A 160 8.18 -25.31 10.53
CA GLU A 160 7.09 -25.39 11.51
C GLU A 160 7.00 -24.11 12.38
N ALA A 161 8.14 -23.56 12.80
CA ALA A 161 8.18 -22.29 13.52
C ALA A 161 7.71 -21.09 12.66
N SER A 162 8.11 -21.05 11.40
CA SER A 162 7.69 -20.00 10.44
C SER A 162 6.19 -20.08 10.13
N GLU A 163 5.63 -21.27 9.97
CA GLU A 163 4.21 -21.48 9.77
C GLU A 163 3.39 -21.01 10.98
N GLN A 164 3.85 -21.32 12.20
CA GLN A 164 3.20 -20.84 13.42
C GLN A 164 3.28 -19.32 13.54
N ALA A 165 4.45 -18.71 13.28
CA ALA A 165 4.61 -17.25 13.29
C ALA A 165 3.71 -16.55 12.25
N ASN A 166 3.55 -17.15 11.07
CA ASN A 166 2.64 -16.66 10.02
C ASN A 166 1.17 -16.75 10.45
N LYS A 167 0.78 -17.85 11.10
CA LYS A 167 -0.58 -18.03 11.65
C LYS A 167 -0.88 -16.97 12.72
N ASP A 168 0.06 -16.75 13.64
CA ASP A 168 -0.09 -15.75 14.70
C ASP A 168 -0.16 -14.33 14.13
N SER A 169 0.67 -14.02 13.12
CA SER A 169 0.65 -12.72 12.43
C SER A 169 -0.67 -12.48 11.70
N ARG A 170 -1.22 -13.48 11.02
CA ARG A 170 -2.55 -13.39 10.37
C ARG A 170 -3.66 -13.15 11.39
N SER A 171 -3.61 -13.83 12.54
CA SER A 171 -4.56 -13.62 13.63
C SER A 171 -4.49 -12.18 14.16
N ARG A 172 -3.27 -11.66 14.38
CA ARG A 172 -3.07 -10.28 14.84
C ARG A 172 -3.58 -9.26 13.82
N ILE A 173 -3.26 -9.44 12.54
CA ILE A 173 -3.74 -8.55 11.46
C ILE A 173 -5.27 -8.54 11.42
N SER A 174 -5.91 -9.71 11.50
CA SER A 174 -7.38 -9.82 11.52
C SER A 174 -7.97 -9.09 12.72
N GLN A 175 -7.39 -9.24 13.90
CA GLN A 175 -7.85 -8.56 15.12
C GLN A 175 -7.67 -7.04 15.01
N THR A 176 -6.48 -6.57 14.61
CA THR A 176 -6.22 -5.13 14.42
C THR A 176 -7.15 -4.52 13.36
N ALA A 177 -7.45 -5.25 12.29
CA ALA A 177 -8.40 -4.78 11.27
C ALA A 177 -9.82 -4.66 11.83
N GLN A 178 -10.27 -5.62 12.64
CA GLN A 178 -11.58 -5.57 13.29
C GLN A 178 -11.68 -4.44 14.32
N ASP A 179 -10.63 -4.24 15.13
CA ASP A 179 -10.54 -3.15 16.10
C ASP A 179 -10.55 -1.79 15.38
N ALA A 180 -9.76 -1.64 14.32
CA ALA A 180 -9.74 -0.43 13.50
C ALA A 180 -11.09 -0.13 12.85
N GLN A 181 -11.77 -1.14 12.31
CA GLN A 181 -13.11 -0.99 11.75
C GLN A 181 -14.12 -0.54 12.81
N THR A 182 -14.08 -1.13 14.00
CA THR A 182 -14.96 -0.78 15.12
C THR A 182 -14.73 0.65 15.59
N ASN A 183 -13.46 1.04 15.74
CA ASN A 183 -13.09 2.41 16.14
C ASN A 183 -13.51 3.43 15.09
N LEU A 184 -13.26 3.17 13.80
CA LEU A 184 -13.69 4.06 12.71
C LEU A 184 -15.21 4.23 12.68
N GLN A 185 -15.97 3.14 12.87
CA GLN A 185 -17.43 3.23 12.93
C GLN A 185 -17.90 4.07 14.12
N ALA A 186 -17.28 3.91 15.29
CA ALA A 186 -17.60 4.69 16.48
C ALA A 186 -17.25 6.18 16.29
N GLU A 187 -16.07 6.49 15.75
CA GLU A 187 -15.65 7.87 15.46
C GLU A 187 -16.54 8.53 14.42
N TRP A 188 -16.90 7.82 13.34
CA TRP A 188 -17.82 8.32 12.32
C TRP A 188 -19.21 8.57 12.89
N ALA A 189 -19.74 7.66 13.69
CA ALA A 189 -21.04 7.85 14.35
C ALA A 189 -21.03 9.08 15.27
N SER A 190 -19.95 9.26 16.04
CA SER A 190 -19.77 10.44 16.89
C SER A 190 -19.70 11.73 16.09
N LYS A 191 -18.95 11.75 14.97
CA LYS A 191 -18.81 12.92 14.11
C LYS A 191 -20.08 13.26 13.36
N LEU A 192 -20.84 12.25 12.94
CA LEU A 192 -22.14 12.45 12.31
C LEU A 192 -23.12 13.08 13.30
N ALA A 193 -23.18 12.59 14.54
CA ALA A 193 -24.04 13.16 15.58
C ALA A 193 -23.64 14.61 15.92
N GLU A 194 -22.34 14.91 16.01
CA GLU A 194 -21.84 16.28 16.22
C GLU A 194 -22.26 17.21 15.07
N TRP A 195 -22.12 16.73 13.83
CA TRP A 195 -22.51 17.49 12.63
C TRP A 195 -24.02 17.73 12.54
N GLU A 196 -24.86 16.75 12.89
CA GLU A 196 -26.32 16.91 12.91
C GLU A 196 -26.75 18.01 13.88
N VAL A 197 -26.16 18.04 15.08
CA VAL A 197 -26.43 19.09 16.08
C VAL A 197 -25.96 20.47 15.58
N GLU A 198 -24.79 20.54 14.95
CA GLU A 198 -24.29 21.81 14.40
C GLU A 198 -25.16 22.32 13.24
N ARG A 199 -25.59 21.42 12.34
CA ARG A 199 -26.50 21.73 11.25
C ARG A 199 -27.82 22.28 11.79
N ASP A 200 -28.47 21.57 12.70
CA ASP A 200 -29.76 21.99 13.26
C ASP A 200 -29.65 23.36 13.95
N ARG A 201 -28.54 23.61 14.66
CA ARG A 201 -28.25 24.93 15.25
C ARG A 201 -28.09 26.03 14.19
N LYS A 202 -27.48 25.72 13.05
CA LYS A 202 -27.28 26.69 11.96
C LYS A 202 -28.57 26.96 11.21
N ASP A 203 -29.39 25.95 11.00
CA ASP A 203 -30.72 26.09 10.40
C ASP A 203 -31.59 26.99 11.29
N ASP A 204 -31.60 26.75 12.61
CA ASP A 204 -32.27 27.62 13.59
C ASP A 204 -31.78 29.09 13.56
N GLU A 205 -30.47 29.31 13.37
CA GLU A 205 -29.87 30.64 13.27
C GLU A 205 -30.31 31.35 11.98
N ILE A 206 -30.35 30.62 10.87
CA ILE A 206 -30.81 31.12 9.58
C ILE A 206 -32.30 31.47 9.64
N ASP A 207 -33.13 30.60 10.21
CA ASP A 207 -34.58 30.82 10.33
C ASP A 207 -34.87 32.08 11.15
N ARG A 208 -34.17 32.27 12.29
CA ARG A 208 -34.29 33.51 13.08
C ARG A 208 -33.89 34.75 12.27
N HIS A 209 -32.82 34.67 11.48
CA HIS A 209 -32.40 35.77 10.63
C HIS A 209 -33.43 36.06 9.53
N ILE A 210 -34.04 35.03 8.94
CA ILE A 210 -35.11 35.19 7.95
C ILE A 210 -36.32 35.88 8.59
N ASP A 211 -36.77 35.41 9.76
CA ASP A 211 -37.88 36.02 10.50
C ASP A 211 -37.61 37.48 10.85
N GLU A 212 -36.40 37.80 11.30
CA GLU A 212 -35.99 39.17 11.62
C GLU A 212 -36.01 40.07 10.37
N LYS A 213 -35.56 39.57 9.21
CA LYS A 213 -35.62 40.31 7.93
C LYS A 213 -37.04 40.42 7.40
N LEU A 214 -37.87 39.39 7.51
CA LEU A 214 -39.29 39.44 7.14
C LEU A 214 -40.03 40.47 8.00
N GLY A 215 -39.76 40.52 9.29
CA GLY A 215 -40.29 41.54 10.19
C GLY A 215 -39.88 42.97 9.77
N LEU A 216 -38.61 43.17 9.42
CA LEU A 216 -38.12 44.46 8.91
C LEU A 216 -38.75 44.84 7.56
N LEU A 217 -38.94 43.88 6.65
CA LEU A 217 -39.62 44.10 5.37
C LEU A 217 -41.10 44.43 5.55
N ALA A 218 -41.79 43.75 6.45
CA ALA A 218 -43.19 44.05 6.77
C ALA A 218 -43.33 45.45 7.38
N TYR A 219 -42.45 45.81 8.32
CA TYR A 219 -42.41 47.15 8.91
C TYR A 219 -42.10 48.24 7.85
N SER A 220 -41.14 47.99 6.97
CA SER A 220 -40.78 48.96 5.92
C SER A 220 -41.87 49.10 4.86
N ALA A 221 -42.57 48.01 4.52
CA ALA A 221 -43.74 48.04 3.65
C ALA A 221 -44.87 48.88 4.26
N GLN A 222 -45.18 48.67 5.55
CA GLN A 222 -46.19 49.47 6.26
C GLN A 222 -45.80 50.95 6.35
N ALA A 223 -44.52 51.24 6.59
CA ALA A 223 -44.02 52.62 6.59
C ALA A 223 -44.11 53.27 5.19
N ALA A 224 -43.82 52.50 4.13
CA ALA A 224 -43.96 52.95 2.75
C ALA A 224 -45.42 53.24 2.39
N GLU A 225 -46.35 52.37 2.77
CA GLU A 225 -47.80 52.57 2.56
C GLU A 225 -48.27 53.88 3.20
N ARG A 226 -47.89 54.13 4.47
CA ARG A 226 -48.21 55.39 5.17
C ARG A 226 -47.58 56.62 4.51
N LEU A 227 -46.36 56.49 3.98
CA LEU A 227 -45.69 57.58 3.26
C LEU A 227 -46.38 57.87 1.92
N VAL A 228 -46.83 56.84 1.21
CA VAL A 228 -47.60 56.99 -0.03
C VAL A 228 -48.94 57.64 0.26
N GLU A 229 -49.66 57.21 1.31
CA GLU A 229 -50.92 57.80 1.73
C GLU A 229 -50.75 59.29 2.11
N TYR A 230 -49.69 59.61 2.87
CA TYR A 230 -49.35 60.99 3.21
C TYR A 230 -48.96 61.84 1.98
N ALA A 231 -48.20 61.27 1.04
CA ALA A 231 -47.78 61.96 -0.18
C ALA A 231 -48.97 62.19 -1.14
N ALA A 232 -49.81 61.17 -1.35
CA ALA A 232 -51.01 61.24 -2.18
C ALA A 232 -52.05 62.24 -1.62
N GLY A 233 -52.09 62.41 -0.29
CA GLY A 233 -52.96 63.39 0.37
C GLY A 233 -52.51 64.85 0.25
N ARG A 234 -51.20 65.11 0.08
CA ARG A 234 -50.64 66.48 0.22
C ARG A 234 -50.13 67.11 -1.08
N PHE A 235 -49.69 66.35 -2.07
CA PHE A 235 -49.10 66.93 -3.29
C PHE A 235 -50.14 67.08 -4.41
N THR A 236 -50.56 68.32 -4.66
CA THR A 236 -51.41 68.65 -5.80
C THR A 236 -50.57 68.79 -7.08
N ALA A 237 -51.21 68.73 -8.25
CA ALA A 237 -50.53 69.00 -9.53
C ALA A 237 -49.78 70.34 -9.53
N ARG A 238 -50.32 71.32 -8.79
CA ARG A 238 -49.72 72.64 -8.58
C ARG A 238 -48.40 72.58 -7.82
N ASP A 239 -48.29 71.76 -6.78
CA ASP A 239 -47.06 71.64 -5.98
C ASP A 239 -45.91 71.01 -6.79
N TRP A 240 -46.23 70.06 -7.66
CA TRP A 240 -45.27 69.45 -8.59
C TRP A 240 -44.83 70.42 -9.69
N ALA A 241 -45.74 71.23 -10.23
CA ALA A 241 -45.41 72.29 -11.18
C ALA A 241 -44.52 73.38 -10.52
N ASP A 242 -44.85 73.77 -9.29
CA ASP A 242 -44.06 74.73 -8.51
C ASP A 242 -42.67 74.16 -8.16
N ARG A 243 -42.55 72.85 -7.94
CA ARG A 243 -41.25 72.18 -7.78
C ARG A 243 -40.45 72.18 -9.08
N ALA A 244 -41.05 71.77 -10.19
CA ALA A 244 -40.38 71.74 -11.50
C ALA A 244 -39.80 73.11 -11.87
N THR A 245 -40.56 74.19 -11.65
CA THR A 245 -40.09 75.55 -11.93
C THR A 245 -38.94 75.99 -11.02
N ARG A 246 -38.96 75.63 -9.73
CA ARG A 246 -37.85 75.92 -8.81
C ARG A 246 -36.58 75.16 -9.20
N GLU A 247 -36.69 73.86 -9.47
CA GLU A 247 -35.56 73.01 -9.87
C GLU A 247 -34.96 73.46 -11.19
N ARG A 248 -35.79 73.77 -12.19
CA ARG A 248 -35.32 74.28 -13.49
C ARG A 248 -34.58 75.62 -13.35
N ARG A 249 -35.07 76.51 -12.47
CA ARG A 249 -34.41 77.79 -12.18
C ARG A 249 -33.05 77.58 -11.48
N LEU A 250 -32.96 76.64 -10.54
CA LEU A 250 -31.70 76.29 -9.89
C LEU A 250 -30.72 75.66 -10.88
N GLY A 251 -31.19 74.74 -11.73
CA GLY A 251 -30.42 74.13 -12.81
C GLY A 251 -29.80 75.18 -13.74
N TYR A 252 -30.58 76.18 -14.19
CA TYR A 252 -30.04 77.26 -15.02
C TYR A 252 -29.04 78.16 -14.27
N ARG A 253 -29.27 78.46 -12.99
CA ARG A 253 -28.31 79.20 -12.16
C ARG A 253 -26.99 78.45 -12.02
N MET A 254 -27.03 77.13 -11.79
CA MET A 254 -25.84 76.29 -11.69
C MET A 254 -25.10 76.19 -13.04
N ARG A 255 -25.83 76.11 -14.17
CA ARG A 255 -25.24 76.20 -15.52
C ARG A 255 -24.51 77.54 -15.73
N GLY A 256 -25.16 78.64 -15.35
CA GLY A 256 -24.54 79.97 -15.38
C GLY A 256 -23.28 80.05 -14.52
N GLY A 257 -23.33 79.48 -13.31
CA GLY A 257 -22.18 79.37 -12.42
C GLY A 257 -21.04 78.52 -13.00
N ALA A 258 -21.36 77.39 -13.63
CA ALA A 258 -20.38 76.53 -14.30
C ALA A 258 -19.69 77.24 -15.47
N ILE A 259 -20.46 77.92 -16.33
CA ILE A 259 -19.93 78.73 -17.43
C ILE A 259 -19.01 79.82 -16.87
N GLY A 260 -19.45 80.52 -15.83
CA GLY A 260 -18.64 81.52 -15.14
C GLY A 260 -17.32 80.95 -14.64
N ALA A 261 -17.35 79.79 -13.96
CA ALA A 261 -16.16 79.12 -13.47
C ALA A 261 -15.20 78.72 -14.59
N PHE A 262 -15.69 78.16 -15.70
CA PHE A 262 -14.83 77.82 -16.85
C PHE A 262 -14.22 79.05 -17.51
N ILE A 263 -14.97 80.14 -17.65
CA ILE A 263 -14.43 81.42 -18.16
C ILE A 263 -13.35 81.94 -17.21
N SER A 264 -13.60 81.95 -15.90
CA SER A 264 -12.62 82.36 -14.89
C SER A 264 -11.36 81.49 -14.92
N ALA A 265 -11.50 80.16 -15.07
CA ALA A 265 -10.36 79.25 -15.22
C ALA A 265 -9.53 79.59 -16.47
N GLY A 266 -10.19 79.88 -17.60
CA GLY A 266 -9.53 80.30 -18.84
C GLY A 266 -8.82 81.65 -18.71
N VAL A 267 -9.45 82.64 -18.07
CA VAL A 267 -8.85 83.97 -17.85
C VAL A 267 -7.67 83.89 -16.88
N VAL A 268 -7.83 83.19 -15.74
CA VAL A 268 -6.76 83.01 -14.75
C VAL A 268 -5.62 82.19 -15.35
N GLY A 269 -5.91 81.08 -16.03
CA GLY A 269 -4.91 80.26 -16.71
C GLY A 269 -4.17 81.05 -17.78
N GLY A 270 -4.89 81.80 -18.62
CA GLY A 270 -4.30 82.66 -19.65
C GLY A 270 -3.43 83.77 -19.09
N ALA A 271 -3.88 84.45 -18.02
CA ALA A 271 -3.09 85.47 -17.33
C ALA A 271 -1.80 84.88 -16.71
N LEU A 272 -1.89 83.70 -16.09
CA LEU A 272 -0.73 83.00 -15.54
C LEU A 272 0.28 82.56 -16.60
N VAL A 273 -0.19 82.18 -17.79
CA VAL A 273 0.67 81.86 -18.94
C VAL A 273 1.32 83.12 -19.50
N LEU A 274 0.57 84.21 -19.68
CA LEU A 274 1.11 85.50 -20.15
C LEU A 274 2.16 86.07 -19.20
N GLU A 275 1.90 86.02 -17.89
CA GLU A 275 2.85 86.46 -16.87
C GLU A 275 4.13 85.59 -16.88
N ALA A 276 4.00 84.29 -17.11
CA ALA A 276 5.15 83.40 -17.25
C ALA A 276 6.01 83.75 -18.47
N ILE A 277 5.39 84.09 -19.61
CA ILE A 277 6.08 84.48 -20.84
C ILE A 277 6.80 85.83 -20.66
N GLN A 278 6.14 86.82 -20.03
CA GLN A 278 6.68 88.18 -19.92
C GLN A 278 7.84 88.32 -18.93
N ARG A 279 7.94 87.44 -17.92
CA ARG A 279 8.93 87.55 -16.84
C ARG A 279 10.13 86.62 -16.98
N ASP A 280 10.23 85.89 -18.09
CA ASP A 280 11.33 84.95 -18.40
C ASP A 280 11.69 84.03 -17.21
N HIS A 281 10.66 83.64 -16.45
CA HIS A 281 10.83 82.80 -15.28
C HIS A 281 11.14 81.38 -15.75
N GLY A 282 12.36 80.91 -15.47
CA GLY A 282 12.67 79.48 -15.52
C GLY A 282 11.63 78.69 -14.72
N LEU A 283 11.21 77.55 -15.27
CA LEU A 283 10.16 76.69 -14.73
C LEU A 283 10.48 76.22 -13.30
N ASP A 284 10.18 77.06 -12.31
CA ASP A 284 10.18 76.66 -10.92
C ASP A 284 9.00 75.69 -10.72
N LEU A 285 9.35 74.44 -10.43
CA LEU A 285 8.40 73.34 -10.24
C LEU A 285 7.38 73.69 -9.15
N GLY A 286 7.78 74.41 -8.09
CA GLY A 286 6.89 74.82 -7.01
C GLY A 286 5.83 75.82 -7.45
N GLY A 287 6.22 76.87 -8.17
CA GLY A 287 5.31 77.90 -8.68
C GLY A 287 4.35 77.42 -9.76
N SER A 288 4.82 76.54 -10.65
CA SER A 288 4.00 75.97 -11.73
C SER A 288 2.95 74.98 -11.20
N LEU A 289 3.27 74.16 -10.21
CA LEU A 289 2.32 73.26 -9.55
C LEU A 289 1.17 74.02 -8.88
N LEU A 290 1.46 75.09 -8.14
CA LEU A 290 0.42 75.89 -7.47
C LEU A 290 -0.53 76.55 -8.48
N ARG A 291 -0.01 77.02 -9.62
CA ARG A 291 -0.81 77.60 -10.72
C ARG A 291 -1.74 76.58 -11.37
N VAL A 292 -1.22 75.39 -11.67
CA VAL A 292 -2.02 74.28 -12.22
C VAL A 292 -3.08 73.83 -11.22
N PHE A 293 -2.75 73.79 -9.93
CA PHE A 293 -3.71 73.45 -8.88
C PHE A 293 -4.86 74.45 -8.78
N VAL A 294 -4.58 75.76 -8.82
CA VAL A 294 -5.63 76.80 -8.78
C VAL A 294 -6.56 76.71 -9.99
N VAL A 295 -6.01 76.60 -11.20
CA VAL A 295 -6.83 76.43 -12.42
C VAL A 295 -7.59 75.10 -12.38
N GLY A 296 -6.96 74.04 -11.89
CA GLY A 296 -7.57 72.73 -11.70
C GLY A 296 -8.75 72.77 -10.72
N ALA A 297 -8.62 73.48 -9.59
CA ALA A 297 -9.68 73.63 -8.60
C ALA A 297 -10.89 74.40 -9.17
N ILE A 298 -10.66 75.50 -9.91
CA ILE A 298 -11.74 76.25 -10.56
C ILE A 298 -12.43 75.39 -11.64
N THR A 299 -11.65 74.63 -12.41
CA THR A 299 -12.16 73.71 -13.45
C THR A 299 -12.99 72.59 -12.82
N ALA A 300 -12.53 72.02 -11.70
CA ALA A 300 -13.26 71.00 -10.96
C ALA A 300 -14.58 71.53 -10.40
N LEU A 301 -14.60 72.77 -9.88
CA LEU A 301 -15.82 73.44 -9.44
C LEU A 301 -16.80 73.64 -10.60
N GLY A 302 -16.32 74.11 -11.76
CA GLY A 302 -17.14 74.25 -12.97
C GLY A 302 -17.72 72.92 -13.45
N PHE A 303 -16.94 71.85 -13.41
CA PHE A 303 -17.40 70.50 -13.76
C PHE A 303 -18.47 69.99 -12.79
N TYR A 304 -18.27 70.17 -11.48
CA TYR A 304 -19.26 69.80 -10.46
C TYR A 304 -20.59 70.55 -10.66
N LEU A 305 -20.53 71.88 -10.83
CA LEU A 305 -21.72 72.70 -11.08
C LEU A 305 -22.45 72.30 -12.37
N SER A 306 -21.71 71.92 -13.41
CA SER A 306 -22.29 71.43 -14.67
C SER A 306 -23.01 70.09 -14.48
N ARG A 307 -22.42 69.16 -13.72
CA ARG A 307 -23.02 67.87 -13.42
C ARG A 307 -24.28 68.02 -12.56
N GLU A 308 -24.22 68.83 -11.51
CA GLU A 308 -25.37 69.05 -10.62
C GLU A 308 -26.49 69.83 -11.33
N SER A 309 -26.13 70.76 -12.23
CA SER A 309 -27.12 71.45 -13.09
C SER A 309 -27.93 70.47 -13.94
N ARG A 310 -27.28 69.46 -14.56
CA ARG A 310 -27.98 68.44 -15.35
C ARG A 310 -28.96 67.67 -14.46
N ARG A 311 -28.51 67.23 -13.28
CA ARG A 311 -29.37 66.55 -12.33
C ARG A 311 -30.62 67.36 -11.96
N HIS A 312 -30.48 68.64 -11.64
CA HIS A 312 -31.64 69.49 -11.33
C HIS A 312 -32.60 69.67 -12.52
N LEU A 313 -32.09 69.66 -13.75
CA LEU A 313 -32.94 69.74 -14.94
C LEU A 313 -33.68 68.43 -15.20
N ASP A 314 -33.00 67.29 -15.05
CA ASP A 314 -33.63 65.97 -15.16
C ASP A 314 -34.71 65.79 -14.06
N GLU A 315 -34.43 66.26 -12.84
CA GLU A 315 -35.40 66.27 -11.74
C GLU A 315 -36.58 67.22 -12.02
N ALA A 316 -36.33 68.38 -12.65
CA ALA A 316 -37.39 69.30 -13.07
C ALA A 316 -38.30 68.71 -14.16
N ASP A 317 -37.71 68.07 -15.17
CA ASP A 317 -38.46 67.44 -16.27
C ASP A 317 -39.33 66.29 -15.73
N SER A 318 -38.79 65.47 -14.83
CA SER A 318 -39.57 64.42 -14.16
C SER A 318 -40.73 64.97 -13.32
N ALA A 319 -40.53 66.10 -12.63
CA ALA A 319 -41.57 66.75 -11.83
C ALA A 319 -42.65 67.39 -12.72
N GLU A 320 -42.27 67.90 -13.90
CA GLU A 320 -43.19 68.45 -14.90
C GLU A 320 -44.04 67.36 -15.56
N GLU A 321 -43.44 66.21 -15.89
CA GLU A 321 -44.20 65.05 -16.37
C GLU A 321 -45.24 64.57 -15.34
N VAL A 322 -44.84 64.49 -14.07
CA VAL A 322 -45.77 64.15 -12.97
C VAL A 322 -46.88 65.18 -12.85
N ALA A 323 -46.55 66.48 -12.90
CA ALA A 323 -47.52 67.55 -12.84
C ALA A 323 -48.53 67.46 -14.01
N ALA A 324 -48.05 67.20 -15.22
CA ALA A 324 -48.88 67.05 -16.41
C ALA A 324 -49.82 65.84 -16.32
N VAL A 325 -49.33 64.70 -15.82
CA VAL A 325 -50.17 63.50 -15.60
C VAL A 325 -51.23 63.78 -14.55
N LEU A 326 -50.88 64.39 -13.42
CA LEU A 326 -51.84 64.74 -12.38
C LEU A 326 -52.88 65.76 -12.86
N GLN A 327 -52.46 66.74 -13.67
CA GLN A 327 -53.34 67.73 -14.28
C GLN A 327 -54.27 67.11 -15.33
N ALA A 328 -53.79 66.15 -16.13
CA ALA A 328 -54.60 65.43 -17.11
C ALA A 328 -55.68 64.55 -16.45
N LEU A 329 -55.42 64.07 -15.24
CA LEU A 329 -56.36 63.26 -14.46
C LEU A 329 -57.34 64.10 -13.63
N GLU A 330 -57.03 65.36 -13.35
CA GLU A 330 -57.86 66.27 -12.55
C GLU A 330 -59.33 66.40 -13.02
N PRO A 331 -59.64 66.50 -14.34
CA PRO A 331 -61.02 66.56 -14.84
C PRO A 331 -61.81 65.28 -14.56
N TYR A 332 -61.15 64.11 -14.58
CA TYR A 332 -61.77 62.82 -14.28
C TYR A 332 -62.08 62.67 -12.79
N TYR A 333 -61.28 63.30 -11.92
CA TYR A 333 -61.48 63.27 -10.48
C TYR A 333 -62.46 64.32 -9.95
N ALA A 334 -62.65 65.42 -10.66
CA ALA A 334 -63.54 66.50 -10.24
C ALA A 334 -65.00 66.03 -10.08
N SER A 335 -65.42 65.01 -10.83
CA SER A 335 -66.78 64.43 -10.82
C SER A 335 -66.91 63.14 -10.00
N ALA A 336 -65.81 62.54 -9.54
CA ALA A 336 -65.83 61.28 -8.79
C ALA A 336 -66.05 61.50 -7.28
N ASP A 337 -66.72 60.54 -6.62
CA ASP A 337 -66.94 60.52 -5.17
C ASP A 337 -65.61 60.53 -4.39
N GLY A 338 -65.65 61.07 -3.17
CA GLY A 338 -64.43 61.32 -2.37
C GLY A 338 -63.58 60.08 -2.10
N GLU A 339 -64.20 58.91 -1.96
CA GLU A 339 -63.53 57.63 -1.73
C GLU A 339 -62.81 57.12 -2.99
N VAL A 340 -63.48 57.18 -4.15
CA VAL A 340 -62.91 56.84 -5.47
C VAL A 340 -61.77 57.79 -5.84
N ARG A 341 -61.92 59.08 -5.52
CA ARG A 341 -60.90 60.10 -5.71
C ARG A 341 -59.63 59.83 -4.90
N THR A 342 -59.80 59.34 -3.67
CA THR A 342 -58.69 59.03 -2.77
C THR A 342 -57.99 57.73 -3.20
N GLY A 343 -58.74 56.68 -3.56
CA GLY A 343 -58.19 55.43 -4.08
C GLY A 343 -57.42 55.61 -5.40
N ALA A 344 -57.94 56.41 -6.33
CA ALA A 344 -57.27 56.67 -7.58
C ALA A 344 -56.03 57.56 -7.43
N ARG A 345 -56.04 58.54 -6.49
CA ARG A 345 -54.84 59.30 -6.13
C ARG A 345 -53.76 58.42 -5.49
N SER A 346 -54.16 57.46 -4.65
CA SER A 346 -53.25 56.47 -4.07
C SER A 346 -52.63 55.58 -5.15
N SER A 347 -53.43 55.05 -6.07
CA SER A 347 -52.96 54.22 -7.19
C SER A 347 -52.05 54.98 -8.17
N VAL A 348 -52.35 56.24 -8.46
CA VAL A 348 -51.46 57.11 -9.25
C VAL A 348 -50.18 57.44 -8.49
N GLY A 349 -50.27 57.68 -7.19
CA GLY A 349 -49.12 57.80 -6.31
C GLY A 349 -48.23 56.56 -6.39
N GLU A 350 -48.81 55.38 -6.21
CA GLU A 350 -48.12 54.08 -6.31
C GLU A 350 -47.47 53.89 -7.68
N MET A 351 -48.18 54.14 -8.78
CA MET A 351 -47.64 54.03 -10.14
C MET A 351 -46.45 54.99 -10.37
N LEU A 352 -46.56 56.23 -9.89
CA LEU A 352 -45.50 57.24 -10.04
C LEU A 352 -44.29 56.94 -9.14
N PHE A 353 -44.51 56.49 -7.90
CA PHE A 353 -43.43 56.08 -7.01
C PHE A 353 -42.75 54.79 -7.48
N VAL A 354 -43.50 53.76 -7.88
CA VAL A 354 -42.94 52.50 -8.41
C VAL A 354 -42.16 52.73 -9.70
N ARG A 355 -42.66 53.55 -10.64
CA ARG A 355 -41.94 53.86 -11.89
C ARG A 355 -40.67 54.68 -11.66
N ASN A 356 -40.67 55.62 -10.72
CA ASN A 356 -39.49 56.41 -10.34
C ASN A 356 -38.46 55.56 -9.57
N ILE A 357 -38.92 54.65 -8.70
CA ILE A 357 -38.06 53.72 -7.96
C ILE A 357 -37.43 52.71 -8.93
N GLN A 358 -38.19 52.13 -9.85
CA GLN A 358 -37.66 51.22 -10.88
C GLN A 358 -36.68 51.90 -11.83
N SER A 359 -36.94 53.15 -12.25
CA SER A 359 -35.98 53.89 -13.11
C SER A 359 -34.69 54.22 -12.35
N ARG A 360 -34.76 54.54 -11.05
CA ARG A 360 -33.59 54.73 -10.18
C ARG A 360 -32.83 53.43 -9.93
N PHE A 361 -33.52 52.30 -9.79
CA PHE A 361 -32.87 50.99 -9.70
C PHE A 361 -32.20 50.60 -11.01
N ALA A 362 -32.87 50.78 -12.16
CA ALA A 362 -32.28 50.53 -13.48
C ALA A 362 -31.07 51.44 -13.75
N ALA A 363 -31.12 52.72 -13.36
CA ALA A 363 -29.98 53.63 -13.46
C ALA A 363 -28.85 53.28 -12.49
N ARG A 364 -29.17 52.80 -11.28
CA ARG A 364 -28.18 52.35 -10.29
C ARG A 364 -27.53 51.03 -10.69
N ASP A 365 -28.29 50.07 -11.20
CA ASP A 365 -27.78 48.80 -11.70
C ASP A 365 -26.96 49.01 -12.98
N ALA A 366 -27.38 49.88 -13.89
CA ALA A 366 -26.54 50.31 -15.02
C ALA A 366 -25.23 50.97 -14.55
N SER A 367 -25.24 51.73 -13.44
CA SER A 367 -24.02 52.32 -12.88
C SER A 367 -23.12 51.34 -12.13
N LYS A 368 -23.69 50.27 -11.53
CA LYS A 368 -22.95 49.20 -10.85
C LYS A 368 -22.37 48.17 -11.82
N HIS A 369 -23.07 47.90 -12.91
CA HIS A 369 -22.62 46.98 -13.97
C HIS A 369 -21.72 47.66 -15.03
N ASN A 370 -21.55 48.98 -14.98
CA ASN A 370 -20.47 49.69 -15.70
C ASN A 370 -19.13 49.73 -14.93
N GLY A 371 -19.02 49.01 -13.80
CA GLY A 371 -17.91 49.16 -12.84
C GLY A 371 -16.85 48.05 -12.82
N MET A 372 -16.96 47.00 -13.63
CA MET A 372 -15.90 45.99 -13.72
C MET A 372 -15.91 45.37 -15.11
N ASP A 373 -15.04 45.89 -15.98
CA ASP A 373 -14.84 45.33 -17.31
C ASP A 373 -14.28 43.89 -17.16
N ASN A 374 -14.66 42.99 -18.06
CA ASN A 374 -14.12 41.62 -18.08
C ASN A 374 -12.59 41.60 -18.14
N GLN A 375 -11.96 42.68 -18.63
CA GLN A 375 -10.52 42.90 -18.55
C GLN A 375 -10.00 42.99 -17.10
N GLN A 376 -10.69 43.71 -16.21
CA GLN A 376 -10.27 43.86 -14.80
C GLN A 376 -10.46 42.55 -14.01
N LEU A 377 -11.48 41.76 -14.35
CA LEU A 377 -11.68 40.44 -13.75
C LEU A 377 -10.57 39.46 -14.18
N ASN A 378 -10.15 39.54 -15.45
CA ASN A 378 -9.03 38.75 -15.97
C ASN A 378 -7.68 39.19 -15.38
N GLU A 379 -7.44 40.48 -15.16
CA GLU A 379 -6.24 40.98 -14.47
C GLU A 379 -6.18 40.51 -13.01
N LEU A 380 -7.31 40.45 -12.31
CA LEU A 380 -7.42 39.91 -10.96
C LEU A 380 -7.14 38.40 -10.91
N ILE A 381 -7.66 37.65 -11.89
CA ILE A 381 -7.37 36.21 -12.02
C ILE A 381 -5.89 35.99 -12.37
N GLU A 382 -5.30 36.80 -13.24
CA GLU A 382 -3.89 36.69 -13.62
C GLU A 382 -2.96 37.02 -12.44
N THR A 383 -3.27 38.04 -11.65
CA THR A 383 -2.51 38.39 -10.43
C THR A 383 -2.64 37.32 -9.35
N LEU A 384 -3.84 36.75 -9.15
CA LEU A 384 -4.03 35.61 -8.25
C LEU A 384 -3.24 34.38 -8.71
N THR A 385 -3.23 34.08 -10.01
CA THR A 385 -2.49 32.94 -10.57
C THR A 385 -0.98 33.12 -10.44
N LYS A 386 -0.45 34.32 -10.74
CA LYS A 386 0.97 34.66 -10.52
C LYS A 386 1.36 34.56 -9.05
N SER A 387 0.50 34.99 -8.14
CA SER A 387 0.76 34.90 -6.69
C SER A 387 0.79 33.45 -6.19
N ALA A 388 -0.08 32.59 -6.71
CA ALA A 388 -0.11 31.16 -6.40
C ALA A 388 1.13 30.43 -6.93
N ASP A 389 1.62 30.77 -8.12
CA ASP A 389 2.84 30.21 -8.69
C ASP A 389 4.11 30.65 -7.94
N LEU A 390 4.14 31.89 -7.47
CA LEU A 390 5.21 32.39 -6.60
C LEU A 390 5.23 31.68 -5.24
N ALA A 391 4.06 31.44 -4.64
CA ALA A 391 3.93 30.68 -3.41
C ALA A 391 4.32 29.19 -3.57
N ARG A 392 4.03 28.59 -4.73
CA ARG A 392 4.50 27.22 -5.04
C ARG A 392 6.03 27.16 -5.18
N LYS A 393 6.64 28.13 -5.88
CA LYS A 393 8.09 28.19 -6.04
C LYS A 393 8.84 28.40 -4.72
N SER A 394 8.31 29.22 -3.81
CA SER A 394 8.92 29.43 -2.50
C SER A 394 8.77 28.23 -1.55
N SER A 395 7.80 27.36 -1.78
CA SER A 395 7.63 26.11 -1.01
C SER A 395 8.51 24.94 -1.49
N SER A 396 9.18 25.09 -2.64
CA SER A 396 10.03 24.07 -3.28
C SER A 396 11.54 24.36 -3.20
N SER A 397 11.94 25.35 -2.41
CA SER A 397 13.35 25.64 -2.02
C SER A 397 13.44 25.63 -0.52
#